data_AF-A0A9E4I0E8-F1
#
_entry.id   AF-A0A9E4I0E8-F1
#
_cell.length_a   1.000
_cell.length_b   1.000
_cell.length_c   1.000
_cell.angle_alpha   90.00
_cell.angle_beta   90.00
_cell.angle_gamma   90.00
#
_symmetry.space_group_name_H-M   'P 1'
#
loop_
_entity.id
_entity.type
_entity.pdbx_description
1 polymer ?
#
loop_
_entity_poly.entity_id
_entity_poly.type
_entity_poly.pdbx_seq_one_letter_code
_entity_poly.pdbx_strand_id
1 'polypeptide(L)' 'MATTAGRIRQIIADNLDVGRDPDFDAKLVDSGVSSVDCIAFFKIVNDEFSLGLVAEECRQFETLNQLVQHIDQKAA' A
#
# COMPACT_ATOMS: atom_id res chain seq x y z
N MET A 1 -4.70 2.77 -19.06
CA MET A 1 -5.38 1.99 -18.01
C MET A 1 -4.60 2.22 -16.73
N ALA A 2 -5.19 2.92 -15.75
CA ALA A 2 -4.51 3.10 -14.47
C ALA A 2 -4.53 1.75 -13.74
N THR A 3 -3.36 1.13 -13.59
CA THR A 3 -3.23 -0.11 -12.83
C THR A 3 -3.27 0.23 -11.34
N THR A 4 -3.76 -0.71 -10.53
CA THR A 4 -3.82 -0.63 -9.06
C THR A 4 -2.50 -0.14 -8.45
N ALA A 5 -1.37 -0.61 -9.01
CA ALA A 5 -0.02 -0.16 -8.65
C ALA A 5 0.21 1.35 -8.84
N GLY A 6 -0.27 1.93 -9.95
CA GLY A 6 -0.12 3.36 -10.23
C GLY A 6 -0.90 4.23 -9.26
N ARG A 7 -2.10 3.80 -8.84
CA ARG A 7 -2.89 4.45 -7.80
C ARG A 7 -2.19 4.40 -6.45
N ILE A 8 -1.72 3.21 -6.05
CA ILE A 8 -0.95 3.05 -4.81
C ILE A 8 0.28 3.94 -4.81
N ARG A 9 1.03 4.01 -5.91
CA ARG A 9 2.21 4.87 -6.02
C ARG A 9 1.89 6.34 -5.79
N GLN A 10 0.75 6.82 -6.28
CA GLN A 10 0.30 8.18 -6.03
C GLN A 10 -0.07 8.40 -4.56
N ILE A 11 -0.81 7.48 -3.95
CA ILE A 11 -1.17 7.58 -2.53
C ILE A 11 0.09 7.57 -1.65
N ILE A 12 1.06 6.70 -1.96
CA ILE A 12 2.35 6.68 -1.26
C ILE A 12 3.08 8.00 -1.46
N ALA A 13 3.19 8.52 -2.68
CA ALA A 13 3.89 9.78 -2.92
C ALA A 13 3.21 11.00 -2.25
N ASP A 14 1.89 10.96 -2.09
CA ASP A 14 1.11 12.02 -1.47
C ASP A 14 1.13 11.96 0.07
N ASN A 15 1.19 10.75 0.65
CA ASN A 15 1.06 10.52 2.09
C ASN A 15 2.37 10.18 2.78
N LEU A 16 3.31 9.57 2.07
CA LEU A 16 4.66 9.31 2.53
C LEU A 16 5.59 10.20 1.72
N ASP A 17 6.29 11.10 2.41
CA ASP A 17 7.39 11.88 1.84
C ASP A 17 8.62 10.96 1.63
N VAL A 18 8.42 9.84 0.94
CA VAL A 18 9.49 9.00 0.44
C VAL A 18 10.04 9.75 -0.77
N GLY A 19 11.11 10.51 -0.59
CA GLY A 19 11.86 11.18 -1.67
C GLY A 19 12.47 10.24 -2.72
N ARG A 20 12.00 9.00 -2.77
CA ARG A 20 12.32 7.96 -3.74
C ARG A 20 11.05 7.23 -4.16
N ASP A 21 11.14 6.63 -5.32
CA ASP A 21 10.09 5.78 -5.83
C ASP A 21 9.85 4.57 -4.92
N PRO A 22 8.60 4.29 -4.49
CA PRO A 22 8.33 3.14 -3.64
C PRO A 22 8.57 1.86 -4.43
N ASP A 23 9.47 1.04 -3.89
CA ASP A 23 9.82 -0.23 -4.50
C ASP A 23 8.78 -1.27 -4.09
N PHE A 24 8.05 -1.79 -5.08
CA PHE A 24 6.91 -2.69 -4.82
C PHE A 24 7.35 -4.09 -4.39
N ASP A 25 8.56 -4.48 -4.78
CA ASP A 25 9.16 -5.78 -4.45
C ASP A 25 9.88 -5.72 -3.09
N ALA A 26 10.29 -4.52 -2.65
CA ALA A 26 10.90 -4.33 -1.35
C ALA A 26 9.88 -4.53 -0.21
N LYS A 27 10.41 -5.00 0.93
CA LYS A 27 9.62 -5.06 2.15
C LYS A 27 9.28 -3.66 2.61
N LEU A 28 8.05 -3.46 3.07
CA LEU A 28 7.60 -2.15 3.60
C LEU A 28 8.54 -1.62 4.70
N VAL A 29 9.04 -2.52 5.55
CA VAL A 29 10.03 -2.22 6.61
C VAL A 29 11.41 -1.80 6.07
N ASP A 30 11.76 -2.19 4.84
CA ASP A 30 13.02 -1.89 4.17
C ASP A 30 12.91 -0.65 3.25
N SER A 31 11.69 -0.37 2.79
CA SER A 31 11.34 0.82 2.02
C SER A 31 11.49 2.14 2.81
N GLY A 32 11.88 2.09 4.09
CA GLY A 32 12.03 3.26 4.96
C GLY A 32 10.69 3.80 5.46
N VAL A 33 9.62 3.04 5.25
CA VAL A 33 8.28 3.36 5.72
C VAL A 33 8.15 2.90 7.16
N SER A 34 7.91 3.83 8.08
CA SER A 34 7.66 3.45 9.47
C SER A 34 6.33 2.70 9.57
N SER A 35 6.22 1.78 10.53
CA SER A 35 5.02 0.96 10.75
C SER A 35 3.74 1.80 10.90
N VAL A 36 3.87 3.02 11.42
CA VAL A 36 2.76 3.99 11.57
C VAL A 36 2.31 4.53 10.22
N ASP A 37 3.24 4.99 9.38
CA ASP A 37 2.96 5.48 8.03
C ASP A 37 2.37 4.38 7.16
N CYS A 38 2.86 3.14 7.32
CA CYS A 38 2.24 1.96 6.73
C CYS A 38 0.76 1.87 7.10
N ILE A 39 0.43 1.80 8.38
CA ILE A 39 -0.96 1.65 8.83
C ILE A 39 -1.84 2.81 8.33
N ALA A 40 -1.32 4.05 8.34
CA ALA A 40 -2.03 5.21 7.82
C ALA A 40 -2.32 5.09 6.32
N PHE A 41 -1.30 4.75 5.53
CA PHE A 41 -1.41 4.48 4.10
C PHE A 41 -2.40 3.35 3.79
N PHE A 42 -2.28 2.22 4.48
CA PHE A 42 -3.20 1.09 4.34
C PHE A 42 -4.63 1.50 4.65
N LYS A 43 -4.86 2.35 5.65
CA LYS A 43 -6.20 2.84 5.97
C LYS A 43 -6.80 3.69 4.85
N ILE A 44 -5.99 4.53 4.21
CA ILE A 44 -6.42 5.36 3.07
C ILE A 44 -6.75 4.48 1.87
N VAL A 45 -5.87 3.52 1.54
CA VAL A 45 -6.10 2.56 0.45
C VAL A 45 -7.31 1.68 0.74
N ASN A 46 -7.47 1.22 1.99
CA ASN A 46 -8.61 0.42 2.40
C ASN A 46 -9.94 1.16 2.24
N ASP A 47 -9.96 2.46 2.52
CA ASP A 47 -11.12 3.33 2.33
C ASP A 47 -11.37 3.59 0.83
N GLU A 48 -10.35 4.01 0.08
CA GLU A 48 -10.45 4.31 -1.35
C GLU A 48 -10.85 3.10 -2.20
N PHE A 49 -10.38 1.90 -1.84
CA PHE A 49 -10.71 0.65 -2.54
C PHE A 49 -11.76 -0.19 -1.83
N SER A 50 -12.32 0.28 -0.70
CA SER A 50 -13.34 -0.43 0.11
C SER A 50 -12.97 -1.90 0.39
N LEU A 51 -11.72 -2.16 0.79
CA LEU A 51 -11.21 -3.53 0.96
C LEU A 51 -11.75 -4.21 2.22
N GLY A 52 -12.17 -3.42 3.23
CA GLY A 52 -12.63 -3.92 4.53
C GLY A 52 -11.53 -4.56 5.39
N LEU A 53 -10.26 -4.28 5.10
CA LEU A 53 -9.11 -4.82 5.82
C LEU A 53 -9.02 -4.21 7.22
N VAL A 54 -8.73 -5.05 8.21
CA VAL A 54 -8.42 -4.62 9.58
C VAL A 54 -6.91 -4.49 9.76
N ALA A 55 -6.47 -3.69 10.74
CA ALA A 55 -5.03 -3.40 10.94
C ALA A 55 -4.17 -4.64 11.19
N GLU A 56 -4.76 -5.75 11.67
CA GLU A 56 -4.07 -7.04 11.80
C GLU A 56 -3.78 -7.68 10.44
N GLU A 57 -4.71 -7.57 9.49
CA GLU A 57 -4.51 -7.98 8.10
C GLU A 57 -3.45 -7.10 7.42
N CYS A 58 -3.12 -5.91 7.95
CA CYS A 58 -2.01 -5.13 7.39
C CYS A 58 -0.65 -5.79 7.67
N ARG A 59 -0.53 -6.63 8.72
CA ARG A 59 0.74 -7.29 9.08
C ARG A 59 1.08 -8.49 8.21
N GLN A 60 0.11 -9.09 7.53
CA GLN A 60 0.34 -10.20 6.59
C GLN A 60 0.94 -9.72 5.28
N PHE A 61 0.84 -8.43 4.96
CA PHE A 61 1.45 -7.86 3.76
C PHE A 61 2.90 -7.43 4.07
N GLU A 62 3.86 -8.25 3.65
CA GLU A 62 5.29 -7.90 3.78
C GLU A 62 5.75 -6.88 2.73
N THR A 63 5.15 -6.91 1.54
CA THR A 63 5.52 -6.07 0.39
C THR A 63 4.31 -5.31 -0.16
N LEU A 64 4.57 -4.18 -0.82
CA LEU A 64 3.52 -3.43 -1.50
C LEU A 64 2.90 -4.21 -2.66
N ASN A 65 3.68 -5.08 -3.32
CA ASN A 65 3.15 -5.92 -4.40
C ASN A 65 2.06 -6.89 -3.92
N GLN A 66 2.23 -7.48 -2.72
CA GLN A 66 1.17 -8.31 -2.10
C GLN A 66 -0.12 -7.52 -1.88
N LEU A 67 0.00 -6.27 -1.41
CA LEU A 67 -1.14 -5.37 -1.27
C LEU A 67 -1.79 -5.05 -2.61
N VAL A 68 -1.01 -4.69 -3.62
CA VAL A 68 -1.50 -4.39 -4.98
C VAL A 68 -2.26 -5.59 -5.55
N GLN A 69 -1.69 -6.79 -5.45
CA GLN A 69 -2.33 -8.03 -5.91
C GLN A 69 -3.65 -8.29 -5.19
N HIS A 70 -3.69 -8.07 -3.87
CA HIS A 70 -4.91 -8.26 -3.08
C HIS A 70 -6.02 -7.28 -3.50
N ILE A 71 -5.67 -6.02 -3.74
CA ILE A 71 -6.61 -4.99 -4.21
C ILE A 71 -7.09 -5.32 -5.61
N ASP A 72 -6.19 -5.70 -6.50
CA ASP A 72 -6.51 -6.04 -7.89
C ASP A 72 -7.49 -7.22 -7.96
N GLN A 73 -7.30 -8.23 -7.10
CA GLN A 73 -8.22 -9.35 -6.96
C GLN A 73 -9.59 -8.96 -6.39
N LYS A 74 -9.66 -7.97 -5.49
CA LYS A 74 -10.92 -7.47 -4.90
C LYS A 74 -11.65 -6.45 -5.77
N ALA A 75 -10.93 -5.70 -6.59
CA ALA A 75 -11.47 -4.69 -7.48
C ALA A 75 -11.97 -5.26 -8.83
N ALA A 76 -11.86 -6.59 -9.02
CA ALA A 76 -12.33 -7.34 -10.17
C ALA A 76 -13.84 -7.68 -10.12
#